data_AF-A0A382C474-F1
#
_entry.id   AF-A0A382C474-F1
#
_cell.length_a   1.000
_cell.length_b   1.000
_cell.length_c   1.000
_cell.angle_alpha   90.00
_cell.angle_beta   90.00
_cell.angle_gamma   90.00
#
_symmetry.space_group_name_H-M   'P 1'
#
loop_
_entity.id
_entity.type
_entity.pdbx_description
1 polymer ?
#
loop_
_entity_poly.entity_id
_entity_poly.type
_entity_poly.pdbx_seq_one_letter_code
_entity_poly.pdbx_strand_id
1 'polypeptide(L)'
;MPHNTPIADGGQIQNSAYRAIKNGIKLKDIFEIIKKFKKNKDTKPVILMGYYNTIFQFGENQFIRKSKKSGVDGLIIVDLPWPENKKLAKKCKKKSINFIQLLSPTTSLVRLKKILKDSHDMAYYISMLSTTGGKLKVSPKKILENYSKIKKINKSKNIVIGFGITS
;
A
#
# COMPACT_ATOMS: atom_id res chain seq x y z
N MET A 1 3.39 -5.52 -6.86
CA MET A 1 3.41 -5.47 -8.33
C MET A 1 4.87 -5.46 -8.71
N PRO A 2 5.34 -6.41 -9.54
CA PRO A 2 6.75 -6.48 -9.89
C PRO A 2 7.22 -5.18 -10.53
N HIS A 3 8.40 -4.71 -10.13
CA HIS A 3 8.99 -3.49 -10.66
C HIS A 3 10.50 -3.67 -10.83
N ASN A 4 11.07 -3.04 -11.86
CA ASN A 4 12.49 -3.19 -12.20
C ASN A 4 13.42 -2.50 -11.19
N THR A 5 12.92 -1.55 -10.40
CA THR A 5 13.71 -0.83 -9.38
C THR A 5 12.98 -0.81 -8.02
N PRO A 6 12.94 -1.94 -7.29
CA PRO A 6 12.22 -2.00 -6.03
C PRO A 6 13.05 -1.42 -4.87
N ILE A 7 13.17 -0.10 -4.81
CA ILE A 7 14.02 0.62 -3.85
C ILE A 7 13.50 0.49 -2.40
N ALA A 8 12.19 0.27 -2.22
CA ALA A 8 11.55 0.18 -0.89
C ALA A 8 11.44 -1.25 -0.34
N ASP A 9 11.83 -2.25 -1.13
CA ASP A 9 11.68 -3.66 -0.81
C ASP A 9 13.00 -4.24 -0.30
N GLY A 10 12.97 -5.12 0.70
CA GLY A 10 14.11 -5.92 1.13
C GLY A 10 14.37 -7.12 0.22
N GLY A 11 15.53 -7.75 0.37
CA GLY A 11 16.08 -8.73 -0.59
C GLY A 11 15.13 -9.89 -0.95
N GLN A 12 14.31 -10.36 -0.01
CA GLN A 12 13.32 -11.41 -0.29
C GLN A 12 12.22 -10.96 -1.27
N ILE A 13 11.72 -9.73 -1.10
CA ILE A 13 10.69 -9.16 -1.98
C ILE A 13 11.30 -8.80 -3.33
N GLN A 14 12.50 -8.23 -3.36
CA GLN A 14 13.23 -7.97 -4.61
C GLN A 14 13.43 -9.27 -5.43
N ASN A 15 13.86 -10.37 -4.79
CA ASN A 15 14.03 -11.66 -5.45
C ASN A 15 12.72 -12.21 -6.04
N SER A 16 11.59 -12.04 -5.33
CA SER A 16 10.29 -12.45 -5.85
C SER A 16 9.82 -11.61 -7.04
N ALA A 17 10.05 -10.29 -7.00
CA ALA A 17 9.76 -9.40 -8.11
C ALA A 17 10.61 -9.74 -9.35
N TYR A 18 11.90 -10.00 -9.15
CA TYR A 18 12.83 -10.41 -10.21
C TYR A 18 12.37 -11.71 -10.88
N ARG A 19 12.01 -12.74 -10.11
CA ARG A 19 11.47 -14.00 -10.67
C ARG A 19 10.19 -13.78 -11.48
N ALA A 20 9.27 -12.96 -10.99
CA ALA A 20 8.03 -12.66 -11.70
C ALA A 20 8.29 -11.93 -13.04
N ILE A 21 9.22 -10.96 -13.05
CA ILE A 21 9.61 -10.24 -14.26
C ILE A 21 10.32 -11.17 -15.25
N LYS A 22 11.26 -12.00 -14.79
CA LYS A 22 11.97 -12.98 -15.62
C LYS A 22 11.02 -13.98 -16.27
N ASN A 23 9.95 -14.36 -15.57
CA ASN A 23 8.90 -15.25 -16.09
C ASN A 23 7.84 -14.51 -16.92
N GLY A 24 8.03 -13.23 -17.24
CA GLY A 24 7.16 -12.47 -18.14
C GLY A 24 5.81 -12.06 -17.56
N ILE A 25 5.62 -12.08 -16.23
CA ILE A 25 4.36 -11.68 -15.59
C ILE A 25 4.08 -10.20 -15.86
N LYS A 26 2.92 -9.90 -16.46
CA LYS A 26 2.42 -8.56 -16.74
C LYS A 26 1.28 -8.19 -15.79
N LEU A 27 0.93 -6.90 -15.75
CA LEU A 27 -0.24 -6.40 -15.00
C LEU A 27 -1.55 -7.11 -15.38
N LYS A 28 -1.70 -7.49 -16.65
CA LYS A 28 -2.84 -8.29 -17.13
C LYS A 28 -2.97 -9.59 -16.34
N ASP A 29 -1.88 -10.31 -16.16
CA ASP A 29 -1.89 -11.63 -15.53
C ASP A 29 -2.23 -11.49 -14.04
N ILE A 30 -1.72 -10.44 -13.39
CA ILE A 30 -2.09 -10.07 -12.02
C ILE A 30 -3.60 -9.84 -11.92
N PHE A 31 -4.19 -9.07 -12.84
CA PHE A 31 -5.63 -8.83 -12.87
C PHE A 31 -6.47 -10.09 -13.09
N GLU A 32 -5.95 -11.05 -13.87
CA GLU A 32 -6.61 -12.34 -14.08
C GLU A 32 -6.53 -13.23 -12.84
N ILE A 33 -5.38 -13.27 -12.16
CA ILE A 33 -5.21 -13.99 -10.89
C ILE A 33 -6.19 -13.48 -9.84
N ILE A 34 -6.30 -12.15 -9.67
CA ILE A 34 -7.25 -11.55 -8.71
C ILE A 34 -8.68 -11.90 -9.09
N LYS A 35 -9.04 -11.82 -10.38
CA LYS A 35 -10.38 -12.18 -10.84
C LYS A 35 -10.70 -13.64 -10.56
N LYS A 36 -9.75 -14.56 -10.76
CA LYS A 36 -9.90 -15.98 -10.41
C LYS A 36 -10.06 -16.16 -8.90
N PHE A 37 -9.23 -15.51 -8.10
CA PHE A 37 -9.34 -15.54 -6.64
C PHE A 37 -10.72 -15.08 -6.18
N LYS A 38 -11.21 -13.95 -6.67
CA LYS A 38 -12.51 -13.36 -6.32
C LYS A 38 -13.74 -14.18 -6.74
N LYS A 39 -13.58 -15.26 -7.53
CA LYS A 39 -14.70 -16.17 -7.86
C LYS A 39 -15.07 -17.13 -6.71
N ASN A 40 -14.19 -17.31 -5.72
CA ASN A 40 -14.47 -18.19 -4.60
C ASN A 40 -15.50 -17.55 -3.64
N LYS A 41 -16.30 -18.38 -2.94
CA LYS A 41 -17.44 -17.90 -2.14
C LYS A 41 -17.08 -17.04 -0.92
N ASP A 42 -15.83 -17.08 -0.43
CA ASP A 42 -15.40 -16.37 0.79
C ASP A 42 -14.11 -15.57 0.57
N THR A 43 -14.14 -14.64 -0.39
CA THR A 43 -12.91 -13.94 -0.79
C THR A 43 -12.63 -12.73 0.07
N LYS A 44 -11.41 -12.68 0.62
CA LYS A 44 -10.94 -11.55 1.43
C LYS A 44 -10.69 -10.30 0.56
N PRO A 45 -10.66 -9.10 1.16
CA PRO A 45 -10.24 -7.89 0.46
C PRO A 45 -8.84 -8.03 -0.14
N VAL A 46 -8.64 -7.53 -1.36
CA VAL A 46 -7.36 -7.58 -2.08
C VAL A 46 -6.79 -6.17 -2.21
N ILE A 47 -5.60 -5.97 -1.66
CA ILE A 47 -4.83 -4.73 -1.78
C ILE A 47 -3.64 -4.98 -2.71
N LEU A 48 -3.51 -4.18 -3.77
CA LEU A 48 -2.30 -4.19 -4.61
C LEU A 48 -1.30 -3.17 -4.10
N MET A 49 -0.09 -3.64 -3.82
CA MET A 49 1.06 -2.79 -3.49
C MET A 49 2.02 -2.70 -4.68
N GLY A 50 2.58 -1.53 -4.99
CA GLY A 50 3.62 -1.38 -6.01
C GLY A 50 4.04 0.06 -6.26
N TYR A 51 4.56 0.32 -7.45
CA TYR A 51 5.23 1.59 -7.80
C TYR A 51 4.42 2.39 -8.83
N TYR A 52 4.47 3.71 -8.74
CA TYR A 52 3.67 4.62 -9.55
C TYR A 52 4.02 4.56 -11.03
N ASN A 53 5.30 4.42 -11.36
CA ASN A 53 5.75 4.30 -12.75
C ASN A 53 5.01 3.18 -13.51
N THR A 54 4.73 2.06 -12.83
CA THR A 54 3.97 0.93 -13.40
C THR A 54 2.52 1.30 -13.73
N ILE A 55 1.89 2.12 -12.89
CA ILE A 55 0.53 2.63 -13.10
C ILE A 55 0.52 3.69 -14.19
N PHE A 56 1.53 4.56 -14.20
CA PHE A 56 1.67 5.63 -15.18
C PHE A 56 1.82 5.07 -16.59
N GLN A 57 2.72 4.11 -16.80
CA GLN A 57 2.92 3.45 -18.09
C GLN A 57 1.69 2.68 -18.58
N PHE A 58 0.91 2.09 -17.66
CA PHE A 58 -0.36 1.43 -18.01
C PHE A 58 -1.50 2.43 -18.28
N GLY A 59 -1.33 3.69 -17.89
CA GLY A 59 -2.35 4.73 -17.90
C GLY A 59 -3.25 4.65 -16.65
N GLU A 60 -3.22 5.69 -15.81
CA GLU A 60 -3.89 5.71 -14.50
C GLU A 60 -5.39 5.35 -14.57
N ASN A 61 -6.13 5.95 -15.51
CA ASN A 61 -7.57 5.73 -15.63
C ASN A 61 -7.87 4.29 -16.08
N GLN A 62 -7.05 3.74 -16.97
CA GLN A 62 -7.19 2.37 -17.44
C GLN A 62 -6.86 1.39 -16.32
N PHE A 63 -5.78 1.65 -15.57
CA PHE A 63 -5.37 0.87 -14.41
C PHE A 63 -6.48 0.79 -13.37
N ILE A 64 -6.99 1.94 -12.90
CA ILE A 64 -8.05 2.00 -11.88
C ILE A 64 -9.31 1.26 -12.35
N ARG A 65 -9.70 1.42 -13.61
CA ARG A 65 -10.85 0.71 -14.19
C ARG A 65 -10.65 -0.80 -14.19
N LYS A 66 -9.47 -1.28 -14.61
CA LYS A 66 -9.13 -2.71 -14.63
C LYS A 66 -9.05 -3.27 -13.21
N SER A 67 -8.40 -2.57 -12.29
CA SER A 67 -8.35 -2.90 -10.86
C SER A 67 -9.75 -3.12 -10.29
N LYS A 68 -10.69 -2.17 -10.51
CA LYS A 68 -12.06 -2.33 -10.03
C LYS A 68 -12.76 -3.54 -10.66
N LYS A 69 -12.62 -3.73 -11.99
CA LYS A 69 -13.24 -4.85 -12.71
C LYS A 69 -12.71 -6.22 -12.27
N SER A 70 -11.45 -6.29 -11.83
CA SER A 70 -10.85 -7.51 -11.33
C SER A 70 -11.17 -7.79 -9.86
N GLY A 71 -11.76 -6.83 -9.13
CA GLY A 71 -12.07 -6.97 -7.71
C GLY A 71 -10.95 -6.53 -6.78
N VAL A 72 -10.11 -5.57 -7.19
CA VAL A 72 -9.16 -4.92 -6.27
C VAL A 72 -9.91 -3.97 -5.35
N ASP A 73 -9.66 -4.07 -4.05
CA ASP A 73 -10.32 -3.29 -3.00
C ASP A 73 -9.46 -2.10 -2.56
N GLY A 74 -8.13 -2.20 -2.65
CA GLY A 74 -7.23 -1.11 -2.27
C GLY A 74 -5.90 -1.09 -3.00
N LEU A 75 -5.20 0.04 -2.89
CA LEU A 75 -3.91 0.30 -3.51
C LEU A 75 -2.94 0.92 -2.48
N ILE A 76 -1.70 0.44 -2.48
CA ILE A 76 -0.54 1.04 -1.80
C ILE A 76 0.51 1.37 -2.87
N ILE A 77 0.83 2.65 -3.03
CA ILE A 77 1.85 3.10 -3.98
C ILE A 77 3.02 3.68 -3.21
N VAL A 78 4.14 2.94 -3.16
CA VAL A 78 5.22 3.18 -2.19
C VAL A 78 6.06 4.41 -2.49
N ASP A 79 6.16 4.78 -3.76
CA ASP A 79 6.97 5.87 -4.31
C ASP A 79 6.14 7.12 -4.63
N LEU A 80 4.84 7.13 -4.30
CA LEU A 80 3.96 8.29 -4.49
C LEU A 80 3.44 8.80 -3.13
N PRO A 81 4.24 9.60 -2.41
CA PRO A 81 3.86 10.12 -1.12
C PRO A 81 2.71 11.15 -1.24
N TRP A 82 2.16 11.50 -0.09
CA TRP A 82 1.30 12.69 0.02
C TRP A 82 2.20 13.94 0.01
N PRO A 83 1.83 15.08 -0.59
CA PRO A 83 0.56 15.38 -1.24
C PRO A 83 0.48 14.98 -2.72
N GLU A 84 1.56 14.47 -3.31
CA GLU A 84 1.65 14.16 -4.75
C GLU A 84 0.57 13.14 -5.17
N ASN A 85 0.26 12.19 -4.30
CA ASN A 85 -0.75 11.16 -4.54
C ASN A 85 -2.21 11.64 -4.56
N LYS A 86 -2.52 12.88 -4.17
CA LYS A 86 -3.91 13.35 -4.02
C LYS A 86 -4.75 13.21 -5.28
N LYS A 87 -4.17 13.43 -6.45
CA LYS A 87 -4.86 13.28 -7.74
C LYS A 87 -5.26 11.82 -7.99
N LEU A 88 -4.33 10.90 -7.77
CA LEU A 88 -4.56 9.47 -7.93
C LEU A 88 -5.54 8.93 -6.88
N ALA A 89 -5.39 9.33 -5.61
CA ALA A 89 -6.29 8.96 -4.52
C ALA A 89 -7.75 9.37 -4.82
N LYS A 90 -7.97 10.60 -5.29
CA LYS A 90 -9.31 11.07 -5.72
C LYS A 90 -9.90 10.20 -6.83
N LYS A 91 -9.11 9.78 -7.82
CA LYS A 91 -9.58 8.87 -8.89
C LYS A 91 -9.94 7.49 -8.33
N CYS A 92 -9.16 6.97 -7.39
CA CYS A 92 -9.46 5.71 -6.72
C CYS A 92 -10.77 5.79 -5.92
N LYS A 93 -10.99 6.90 -5.19
CA LYS A 93 -12.21 7.13 -4.41
C LYS A 93 -13.46 7.07 -5.28
N LYS A 94 -13.42 7.73 -6.45
CA LYS A 94 -14.51 7.74 -7.44
C LYS A 94 -14.85 6.35 -7.99
N LYS A 95 -13.96 5.37 -7.85
CA LYS A 95 -14.16 3.98 -8.31
C LYS A 95 -14.29 2.99 -7.15
N SER A 96 -14.47 3.49 -5.93
CA SER A 96 -14.57 2.67 -4.71
C SER A 96 -13.38 1.73 -4.57
N ILE A 97 -12.17 2.28 -4.76
CA ILE A 97 -10.89 1.65 -4.47
C ILE A 97 -10.24 2.47 -3.35
N ASN A 98 -9.85 1.80 -2.27
CA ASN A 98 -9.22 2.42 -1.11
C ASN A 98 -7.76 2.76 -1.42
N PHE A 99 -7.41 4.05 -1.51
CA PHE A 99 -6.02 4.46 -1.63
C PHE A 99 -5.42 4.59 -0.23
N ILE A 100 -4.56 3.65 0.12
CA ILE A 100 -4.03 3.49 1.47
C ILE A 100 -2.81 4.38 1.63
N GLN A 101 -2.94 5.37 2.50
CA GLN A 101 -1.87 6.32 2.79
C GLN A 101 -0.83 5.67 3.72
N LEU A 102 0.45 5.89 3.42
CA LEU A 102 1.56 5.44 4.25
C LEU A 102 1.89 6.49 5.31
N LEU A 103 2.09 6.03 6.55
CA LEU A 103 2.50 6.83 7.70
C LEU A 103 3.79 6.25 8.29
N SER A 104 4.64 7.09 8.85
CA SER A 104 5.91 6.69 9.49
C SER A 104 6.11 7.39 10.84
N PRO A 105 7.00 6.87 11.72
CA PRO A 105 7.42 7.58 12.94
C PRO A 105 7.98 8.98 12.67
N THR A 106 8.56 9.20 11.49
CA THR A 106 9.15 10.48 11.07
C THR A 106 8.12 11.46 10.48
N THR A 107 6.86 11.04 10.31
CA THR A 107 5.81 11.92 9.81
C THR A 107 5.46 12.99 10.86
N SER A 108 5.70 14.26 10.54
CA SER A 108 5.38 15.37 11.45
C SER A 108 3.89 15.43 11.79
N LEU A 109 3.56 15.94 12.97
CA LEU A 109 2.17 16.02 13.45
C LEU A 109 1.27 16.81 12.50
N VAL A 110 1.78 17.90 11.94
CA VAL A 110 1.05 18.74 10.96
C VAL A 110 0.75 17.94 9.70
N ARG A 111 1.73 17.21 9.18
CA ARG A 111 1.58 16.38 7.97
C ARG A 111 0.64 15.20 8.24
N LEU A 112 0.76 14.56 9.40
CA LEU A 112 -0.12 13.46 9.84
C LEU A 112 -1.60 13.89 9.85
N LYS A 113 -1.93 15.04 10.42
CA LYS A 113 -3.31 15.58 10.42
C LYS A 113 -3.85 15.75 8.99
N LYS A 114 -3.04 16.30 8.08
CA LYS A 114 -3.42 16.51 6.67
C LYS A 114 -3.61 15.18 5.93
N ILE A 115 -2.71 14.21 6.12
CA ILE A 115 -2.82 12.87 5.52
C ILE A 115 -4.09 12.18 6.01
N LEU A 116 -4.37 12.19 7.32
CA LEU A 116 -5.57 11.53 7.87
C LEU A 116 -6.87 12.16 7.35
N LYS A 117 -6.89 13.49 7.14
CA LYS A 117 -8.02 14.20 6.53
C LYS A 117 -8.25 13.79 5.06
N ASP A 118 -7.18 13.66 4.28
CA ASP A 118 -7.26 13.33 2.85
C ASP A 118 -7.36 11.81 2.58
N SER A 119 -7.06 10.97 3.58
CA SER A 119 -7.08 9.51 3.47
C SER A 119 -8.50 8.94 3.33
N HIS A 120 -8.58 7.77 2.68
CA HIS A 120 -9.79 6.95 2.63
C HIS A 120 -9.99 6.23 3.97
N ASP A 121 -10.67 5.09 3.99
CA ASP A 121 -11.08 4.44 5.24
C ASP A 121 -9.92 3.87 6.05
N MET A 122 -8.78 3.62 5.38
CA MET A 122 -7.61 2.97 5.99
C MET A 122 -6.31 3.74 5.67
N ALA A 123 -5.42 3.77 6.66
CA ALA A 123 -4.02 4.12 6.47
C ALA A 123 -3.10 3.01 7.01
N TYR A 124 -1.88 2.96 6.51
CA TYR A 124 -0.89 1.94 6.86
C TYR A 124 0.30 2.59 7.55
N TYR A 125 0.53 2.23 8.81
CA TYR A 125 1.63 2.74 9.62
C TYR A 125 2.83 1.81 9.53
N ILE A 126 3.89 2.29 8.89
CA ILE A 126 5.17 1.61 8.76
C ILE A 126 5.94 1.83 10.07
N SER A 127 6.08 0.79 10.87
CA SER A 127 6.64 0.90 12.24
C SER A 127 8.17 1.01 12.27
N MET A 128 8.86 0.66 11.18
CA MET A 128 10.32 0.65 11.08
C MET A 128 10.82 1.26 9.78
N LEU A 129 11.95 1.97 9.86
CA LEU A 129 12.64 2.58 8.71
C LEU A 129 13.54 1.58 7.95
N SER A 130 13.62 0.32 8.37
CA SER A 130 14.46 -0.69 7.72
C SER A 130 13.73 -1.36 6.56
N THR A 131 14.48 -1.72 5.51
CA THR A 131 14.04 -2.61 4.43
C THR A 131 13.43 -3.90 4.97
N THR A 132 12.45 -4.49 4.27
CA THR A 132 11.76 -5.70 4.75
C THR A 132 12.75 -6.83 5.08
N GLY A 133 12.59 -7.48 6.24
CA GLY A 133 13.36 -8.67 6.63
C GLY A 133 14.44 -8.50 7.73
N GLY A 134 14.63 -7.31 8.31
CA GLY A 134 15.50 -7.10 9.47
C GLY A 134 14.83 -7.35 10.83
N LYS A 135 15.59 -7.74 11.87
CA LYS A 135 15.11 -7.82 13.26
C LYS A 135 14.52 -6.48 13.72
N LEU A 136 13.47 -6.53 14.54
CA LEU A 136 12.89 -5.36 15.22
C LEU A 136 13.98 -4.54 15.93
N LYS A 137 14.34 -3.38 15.40
CA LYS A 137 15.19 -2.40 16.11
C LYS A 137 14.38 -1.42 16.97
N VAL A 138 13.05 -1.50 16.93
CA VAL A 138 12.12 -0.62 17.65
C VAL A 138 11.30 -1.47 18.62
N SER A 139 11.21 -1.04 19.88
CA SER A 139 10.45 -1.78 20.89
C SER A 139 8.93 -1.74 20.60
N PRO A 140 8.18 -2.81 20.90
CA PRO A 140 6.72 -2.82 20.76
C PRO A 140 6.03 -1.65 21.47
N LYS A 141 6.53 -1.25 22.65
CA LYS A 141 6.05 -0.09 23.39
C LYS A 141 6.10 1.18 22.54
N LYS A 142 7.20 1.42 21.81
CA LYS A 142 7.34 2.62 20.98
C LYS A 142 6.38 2.64 19.79
N ILE A 143 6.12 1.46 19.22
CA ILE A 143 5.14 1.28 18.15
C ILE A 143 3.73 1.63 18.65
N LEU A 144 3.35 1.11 19.83
CA LEU A 144 2.06 1.39 20.47
C LEU A 144 1.90 2.87 20.85
N GLU A 145 2.95 3.53 21.33
CA GLU A 145 2.94 4.97 21.61
C GLU A 145 2.63 5.78 20.35
N ASN A 146 3.30 5.47 19.22
CA ASN A 146 3.08 6.18 17.97
C ASN A 146 1.70 5.89 17.38
N TYR A 147 1.24 4.63 17.42
CA TYR A 147 -0.12 4.26 17.05
C TYR A 147 -1.15 5.06 17.87
N SER A 148 -0.95 5.15 19.19
CA SER A 148 -1.82 5.91 20.08
C SER A 148 -1.87 7.40 19.74
N LYS A 149 -0.73 8.00 19.33
CA LYS A 149 -0.71 9.38 18.83
C LYS A 149 -1.56 9.56 17.57
N ILE A 150 -1.50 8.61 16.64
CA ILE A 150 -2.33 8.63 15.42
C ILE A 150 -3.82 8.52 15.80
N LYS A 151 -4.18 7.58 16.68
CA LYS A 151 -5.57 7.39 17.14
C LYS A 151 -6.11 8.56 17.95
N LYS A 152 -5.26 9.29 18.69
CA LYS A 152 -5.66 10.55 19.37
C LYS A 152 -6.10 11.63 18.37
N ILE A 153 -5.51 11.68 17.18
CA ILE A 153 -5.89 12.62 16.12
C ILE A 153 -7.17 12.17 15.42
N ASN A 154 -7.30 10.87 15.14
CA ASN A 154 -8.50 10.31 14.53
C ASN A 154 -8.82 8.93 15.11
N LYS A 155 -9.81 8.88 16.02
CA LYS A 155 -10.21 7.67 16.74
C LYS A 155 -10.91 6.65 15.85
N SER A 156 -11.63 7.08 14.81
CA SER A 156 -12.41 6.19 13.94
C SER A 156 -11.63 5.67 12.73
N LYS A 157 -10.46 6.27 12.41
CA LYS A 157 -9.63 5.80 11.28
C LYS A 157 -9.10 4.39 11.53
N ASN A 158 -9.21 3.53 10.53
CA ASN A 158 -8.58 2.21 10.53
C ASN A 158 -7.09 2.36 10.21
N ILE A 159 -6.24 1.93 11.14
CA ILE A 159 -4.78 1.99 10.99
C ILE A 159 -4.25 0.58 11.10
N VAL A 160 -3.62 0.09 10.03
CA VAL A 160 -2.90 -1.18 10.07
C VAL A 160 -1.43 -0.89 10.33
N ILE A 161 -0.84 -1.60 11.29
CA ILE A 161 0.58 -1.50 11.60
C ILE A 161 1.32 -2.56 10.78
N GLY A 162 2.42 -2.17 10.16
CA GLY A 162 3.24 -3.05 9.34
C GLY A 162 4.73 -2.92 9.58
N PHE A 163 5.46 -3.83 8.92
CA PHE A 163 6.91 -4.05 8.99
C PHE A 163 7.40 -4.68 10.31
N GLY A 164 8.12 -5.80 10.17
CA GLY A 164 8.84 -6.53 11.21
C GLY A 164 8.03 -7.07 12.39
N ILE A 165 6.75 -7.39 12.20
CA ILE A 165 6.03 -8.25 13.14
C ILE A 165 6.48 -9.68 12.86
N THR A 166 7.38 -10.22 13.69
CA THR A 166 7.90 -11.59 13.57
C THR A 166 7.32 -12.56 14.59
N SER A 167 6.48 -12.06 15.51
CA SER A 167 5.82 -12.82 16.58
C SER A 167 4.79 -11.94 17.27
#